data_AF-A0A2G4I8P2-F1
#
_entry.id   AF-A0A2G4I8P2-F1
#
_cell.length_a   1.000
_cell.length_b   1.000
_cell.length_c   1.000
_cell.angle_alpha   90.00
_cell.angle_beta   90.00
_cell.angle_gamma   90.00
#
_symmetry.space_group_name_H-M   'P 1'
#
loop_
_entity.id
_entity.type
_entity.pdbx_description
1 polymer ?
#
loop_
_entity_poly.entity_id
_entity_poly.type
_entity_poly.pdbx_seq_one_letter_code
_entity_poly.pdbx_strand_id
1 'polypeptide(L)'
;MRMTADMFPPKSSWTTHSQRTMLQSQATVENPMDPNQTHAELEALKAEVQAMHDNERRLMDTVKVAAGLMLGLVAILVLFAWFTSHKNYEHDKLAIQKALETANEQRYAAFNRELDTTLNARLTAREQALDRKLNELAQSLRTQVTTSGGVSSNSLAQQNEDFNRKILLMVEVLENRSAHPFGLLYFDYATRIVNSPQKNYPVATEYFLAASLAFLRARDESFLNTSLARLSQLCFPNLKADDFAVKPVLDERFGQLVEALDKANVNGKHTVALVDLRRGVLEAKRRAKAK
;
A
#
# COMPACT_ATOMS: atom_id res chain seq x y z
N MET A 1 -7.09 39.49 37.71
CA MET A 1 -6.50 40.84 37.58
C MET A 1 -6.54 41.23 36.11
N ARG A 2 -7.30 42.29 35.77
CA ARG A 2 -7.29 43.21 34.58
C ARG A 2 -7.22 42.59 33.16
N MET A 3 -8.23 42.74 32.27
CA MET A 3 -8.64 43.93 31.45
C MET A 3 -7.45 44.48 30.62
N THR A 4 -7.46 44.74 29.29
CA THR A 4 -8.41 45.33 28.30
C THR A 4 -7.86 45.01 26.88
N ALA A 5 -8.63 44.73 25.81
CA ALA A 5 -9.54 45.57 25.01
C ALA A 5 -8.86 46.68 24.17
N ASP A 6 -9.04 46.56 22.86
CA ASP A 6 -9.20 47.57 21.79
C ASP A 6 -8.21 48.73 21.65
N MET A 7 -7.53 48.77 20.49
CA MET A 7 -6.72 49.89 20.04
C MET A 7 -7.19 50.35 18.65
N PHE A 8 -8.17 51.24 18.66
CA PHE A 8 -8.52 52.12 17.53
C PHE A 8 -7.44 53.21 17.37
N PRO A 9 -7.04 53.57 16.13
CA PRO A 9 -6.24 54.76 15.89
C PRO A 9 -7.10 56.04 15.85
N PRO A 10 -6.49 57.23 16.05
CA PRO A 10 -7.16 58.41 16.55
C PRO A 10 -7.77 59.31 15.47
N LYS A 11 -8.79 60.07 15.91
CA LYS A 11 -9.43 61.19 15.21
C LYS A 11 -8.39 62.26 14.83
N SER A 12 -8.17 62.49 13.53
CA SER A 12 -7.54 63.72 13.04
C SER A 12 -8.61 64.74 12.69
N SER A 13 -8.50 65.87 13.38
CA SER A 13 -9.29 67.09 13.32
C SER A 13 -9.49 67.66 11.91
N TRP A 14 -10.73 68.03 11.61
CA TRP A 14 -11.08 68.94 10.53
C TRP A 14 -10.58 70.35 10.88
N THR A 15 -9.54 70.82 10.20
CA THR A 15 -9.18 72.24 10.20
C THR A 15 -9.84 72.93 9.02
N THR A 16 -10.98 73.54 9.30
CA THR A 16 -11.64 74.55 8.45
C THR A 16 -10.80 75.82 8.48
N HIS A 17 -10.13 76.15 7.38
CA HIS A 17 -9.46 77.43 7.20
C HIS A 17 -10.27 78.25 6.17
N SER A 18 -11.26 79.01 6.64
CA SER A 18 -11.88 80.05 5.84
C SER A 18 -11.28 81.39 6.28
N GLN A 19 -10.39 81.94 5.47
CA GLN A 19 -9.98 83.34 5.59
C GLN A 19 -11.08 84.19 4.98
N ARG A 20 -11.91 84.74 5.87
CA ARG A 20 -12.93 85.74 5.60
C ARG A 20 -12.23 87.10 5.51
N THR A 21 -11.89 87.54 4.31
CA THR A 21 -11.51 88.93 4.07
C THR A 21 -12.78 89.78 4.13
N MET A 22 -13.08 90.32 5.31
CA MET A 22 -14.02 91.42 5.45
C MET A 22 -13.31 92.71 5.04
N LEU A 23 -13.69 93.27 3.90
CA LEU A 23 -13.46 94.69 3.62
C LEU A 23 -14.78 95.31 3.15
N GLN A 24 -15.36 96.08 4.08
CA GLN A 24 -15.88 97.42 3.85
C GLN A 24 -17.21 97.56 3.09
N SER A 25 -18.31 97.50 3.86
CA SER A 25 -19.55 98.19 3.49
C SER A 25 -19.39 99.70 3.72
N GLN A 26 -19.28 100.48 2.64
CA GLN A 26 -19.75 101.86 2.65
C GLN A 26 -21.08 101.89 1.91
N ALA A 27 -22.16 102.08 2.66
CA ALA A 27 -23.44 102.48 2.11
C ALA A 27 -23.45 103.99 2.00
N THR A 28 -23.49 104.57 0.80
CA THR A 28 -24.26 105.79 0.54
C THR A 28 -24.44 106.11 -0.95
N VAL A 29 -25.67 106.52 -1.26
CA VAL A 29 -26.15 107.37 -2.38
C VAL A 29 -26.61 106.68 -3.67
N GLU A 30 -27.92 106.81 -3.89
CA GLU A 30 -28.68 106.57 -5.12
C GLU A 30 -28.05 107.25 -6.35
N ASN A 31 -27.86 106.50 -7.44
CA ASN A 31 -27.88 107.02 -8.81
C ASN A 31 -28.11 105.87 -9.82
N PRO A 32 -28.63 106.15 -11.02
CA PRO A 32 -29.34 105.17 -11.83
C PRO A 32 -28.40 104.08 -12.36
N MET A 33 -28.89 102.84 -12.27
CA MET A 33 -28.27 101.61 -12.72
C MET A 33 -27.92 101.69 -14.22
N ASP A 34 -26.61 101.74 -14.51
CA ASP A 34 -26.07 101.75 -15.87
C ASP A 34 -25.93 100.30 -16.38
N PRO A 35 -26.68 99.87 -17.41
CA PRO A 35 -26.78 98.47 -17.83
C PRO A 35 -25.44 97.84 -18.27
N ASN A 36 -24.41 98.66 -18.56
CA ASN A 36 -23.09 98.19 -18.96
C ASN A 36 -22.24 97.60 -17.80
N GLN A 37 -22.44 98.01 -16.54
CA GLN A 37 -21.67 97.47 -15.41
C GLN A 37 -22.13 96.07 -15.02
N THR A 38 -23.44 95.81 -15.06
CA THR A 38 -24.03 94.49 -14.80
C THR A 38 -23.60 93.43 -15.80
N HIS A 39 -23.32 93.79 -17.05
CA HIS A 39 -22.82 92.85 -18.06
C HIS A 39 -21.35 92.49 -17.83
N ALA A 40 -20.51 93.45 -17.44
CA ALA A 40 -19.10 93.22 -17.16
C ALA A 40 -18.89 92.31 -15.93
N GLU A 41 -19.70 92.47 -14.88
CA GLU A 41 -19.68 91.59 -13.70
C GLU A 41 -20.18 90.17 -14.02
N LEU A 42 -21.20 90.03 -14.88
CA LEU A 42 -21.70 88.74 -15.33
C LEU A 42 -20.69 87.99 -16.22
N GLU A 43 -19.93 88.72 -17.03
CA GLU A 43 -18.84 88.16 -17.84
C GLU A 43 -17.65 87.74 -16.98
N ALA A 44 -17.29 88.55 -15.97
CA ALA A 44 -16.25 88.21 -15.01
C ALA A 44 -16.62 86.94 -14.19
N LEU A 45 -17.87 86.83 -13.74
CA LEU A 45 -18.34 85.65 -13.00
C LEU A 45 -18.37 84.39 -13.88
N LYS A 46 -18.75 84.52 -15.16
CA LYS A 46 -18.69 83.41 -16.12
C LYS A 46 -17.24 82.97 -16.39
N ALA A 47 -16.31 83.91 -16.50
CA ALA A 47 -14.90 83.60 -16.68
C ALA A 47 -14.31 82.84 -15.47
N GLU A 48 -14.72 83.20 -14.25
CA GLU A 48 -14.28 82.52 -13.03
C GLU A 48 -14.88 81.10 -12.90
N VAL A 49 -16.16 80.93 -13.24
CA VAL A 49 -16.80 79.61 -13.29
C VAL A 49 -16.13 78.72 -14.35
N GLN A 50 -15.76 79.29 -15.49
CA GLN A 50 -15.08 78.55 -16.55
C GLN A 50 -13.64 78.17 -16.17
N ALA A 51 -12.93 79.04 -15.44
CA ALA A 51 -11.62 78.72 -14.88
C ALA A 51 -11.68 77.63 -13.79
N MET A 52 -12.74 77.60 -12.98
CA MET A 52 -13.00 76.53 -12.02
C MET A 52 -13.22 75.18 -12.73
N HIS A 53 -14.03 75.15 -13.79
CA HIS A 53 -14.26 73.92 -14.56
C HIS A 53 -13.01 73.42 -15.29
N ASP A 54 -12.17 74.32 -15.83
CA ASP A 54 -10.91 73.93 -16.46
C ASP A 54 -9.90 73.38 -15.43
N ASN A 55 -9.87 73.93 -14.21
CA ASN A 55 -9.06 73.39 -13.12
C ASN A 55 -9.57 72.02 -12.64
N GLU A 56 -10.88 71.84 -12.53
CA GLU A 56 -11.50 70.57 -12.19
C GLU A 56 -11.19 69.49 -13.24
N ARG A 57 -11.22 69.86 -14.53
CA ARG A 57 -10.88 68.94 -15.62
C ARG A 57 -9.41 68.54 -15.61
N ARG A 58 -8.49 69.48 -15.34
CA ARG A 58 -7.06 69.20 -15.18
C ARG A 58 -6.76 68.34 -13.97
N LEU A 59 -7.47 68.55 -12.85
CA LEU A 59 -7.38 67.69 -11.68
C LEU A 59 -7.85 66.28 -12.01
N MET A 60 -8.99 66.14 -12.69
CA MET A 60 -9.54 64.84 -13.07
C MET A 60 -8.61 64.09 -14.04
N ASP A 61 -7.96 64.77 -14.98
CA ASP A 61 -7.00 64.14 -15.89
C ASP A 61 -5.71 63.71 -15.17
N THR A 62 -5.24 64.52 -14.22
CA THR A 62 -4.09 64.16 -13.36
C THR A 62 -4.40 62.94 -12.50
N VAL A 63 -5.61 62.88 -11.94
CA VAL A 63 -6.09 61.72 -11.16
C VAL A 63 -6.21 60.47 -12.03
N LYS A 64 -6.69 60.58 -13.27
CA LYS A 64 -6.74 59.44 -14.20
C LYS A 64 -5.36 58.91 -14.56
N VAL A 65 -4.39 59.80 -14.80
CA VAL A 65 -3.00 59.40 -15.06
C VAL A 65 -2.38 58.72 -13.84
N ALA A 66 -2.59 59.29 -12.64
CA ALA A 66 -2.10 58.69 -11.39
C ALA A 66 -2.75 57.33 -11.11
N ALA A 67 -4.06 57.19 -11.33
CA ALA A 67 -4.77 55.91 -11.20
C ALA A 67 -4.25 54.87 -12.20
N GLY A 68 -3.96 55.27 -13.44
CA GLY A 68 -3.36 54.41 -14.45
C GLY A 68 -1.96 53.91 -14.05
N LEU A 69 -1.12 54.79 -13.50
CA LEU A 69 0.21 54.41 -12.99
C LEU A 69 0.13 53.46 -11.80
N MET A 70 -0.80 53.68 -10.87
CA MET A 70 -1.01 52.80 -9.72
C MET A 70 -1.47 51.41 -10.16
N LEU A 71 -2.42 51.33 -11.10
CA LEU A 71 -2.84 50.04 -11.68
C LEU A 71 -1.70 49.34 -12.42
N GLY A 72 -0.87 50.09 -13.15
CA GLY A 72 0.33 49.56 -13.81
C GLY A 72 1.33 48.96 -12.83
N LEU A 73 1.61 49.66 -11.73
CA LEU A 73 2.50 49.15 -10.67
C LEU A 73 1.96 47.89 -10.00
N VAL A 74 0.65 47.84 -9.71
CA VAL A 74 0.00 46.65 -9.14
C VAL A 74 0.12 45.47 -10.10
N ALA A 75 -0.13 45.66 -11.40
CA ALA A 75 0.01 44.60 -12.39
C ALA A 75 1.45 44.06 -12.49
N ILE A 76 2.45 44.95 -12.44
CA ILE A 76 3.87 44.56 -12.44
C ILE A 76 4.21 43.75 -11.19
N LEU A 77 3.74 44.16 -10.02
CA LEU A 77 3.98 43.44 -8.76
C LEU A 77 3.36 42.04 -8.78
N VAL A 78 2.14 41.90 -9.33
CA VAL A 78 1.47 40.60 -9.47
C VAL A 78 2.24 39.69 -10.43
N LEU A 79 2.68 40.21 -11.58
CA LEU A 79 3.49 39.44 -12.54
C LEU A 79 4.83 39.01 -11.93
N PHE A 80 5.47 39.88 -11.16
CA PHE A 80 6.73 39.57 -10.47
C PHE A 80 6.55 38.52 -9.36
N ALA A 81 5.50 38.64 -8.56
CA ALA A 81 5.15 37.65 -7.54
C ALA A 81 4.85 36.28 -8.17
N TRP A 82 4.12 36.26 -9.28
CA TRP A 82 3.85 35.03 -10.03
C TRP A 82 5.14 34.42 -10.61
N PHE A 83 6.00 35.23 -11.23
CA PHE A 83 7.26 34.77 -11.82
C PHE A 83 8.22 34.20 -10.77
N THR A 84 8.37 34.88 -9.64
CA THR A 84 9.22 34.42 -8.53
C THR A 84 8.67 33.15 -7.88
N SER A 85 7.35 33.08 -7.65
CA SER A 85 6.70 31.87 -7.14
C SER A 85 6.87 30.69 -8.09
N HIS A 86 6.76 30.89 -9.40
CA HIS A 86 6.91 29.81 -10.38
C HIS A 86 8.34 29.28 -10.45
N LYS A 87 9.34 30.18 -10.42
CA LYS A 87 10.75 29.79 -10.42
C LYS A 87 11.14 29.00 -9.16
N ASN A 88 10.64 29.42 -8.00
CA ASN A 88 10.88 28.71 -6.74
C ASN A 88 10.17 27.36 -6.72
N TYR A 89 8.95 27.29 -7.26
CA TYR A 89 8.19 26.05 -7.35
C TYR A 89 8.88 24.98 -8.21
N GLU A 90 9.42 25.35 -9.37
CA GLU A 90 10.17 24.40 -10.21
C GLU A 90 11.47 23.93 -9.54
N HIS A 91 12.16 24.81 -8.81
CA HIS A 91 13.35 24.44 -8.06
C HIS A 91 13.03 23.46 -6.91
N ASP A 92 11.96 23.72 -6.16
CA ASP A 92 11.51 22.81 -5.09
C ASP A 92 11.03 21.47 -5.64
N LYS A 93 10.34 21.46 -6.78
CA LYS A 93 9.92 20.23 -7.45
C LYS A 93 11.13 19.35 -7.83
N LEU A 94 12.18 19.94 -8.40
CA LEU A 94 13.42 19.23 -8.72
C LEU A 94 14.16 18.75 -7.47
N ALA A 95 14.17 19.56 -6.40
CA ALA A 95 14.78 19.18 -5.13
C ALA A 95 14.04 18.00 -4.49
N ILE A 96 12.70 18.01 -4.51
CA ILE A 96 11.86 16.92 -4.01
C ILE A 96 12.05 15.66 -4.86
N GLN A 97 12.10 15.77 -6.20
CA GLN A 97 12.36 14.62 -7.07
C GLN A 97 13.71 13.97 -6.76
N LYS A 98 14.78 14.77 -6.65
CA LYS A 98 16.11 14.28 -6.26
C LYS A 98 16.13 13.66 -4.87
N ALA A 99 15.47 14.29 -3.90
CA ALA A 99 15.35 13.74 -2.55
C ALA A 99 14.59 12.40 -2.54
N LEU A 100 13.54 12.28 -3.36
CA LEU A 100 12.76 11.06 -3.51
C LEU A 100 13.58 9.94 -4.17
N GLU A 101 14.29 10.24 -5.26
CA GLU A 101 15.19 9.30 -5.94
C GLU A 101 16.28 8.82 -4.98
N THR A 102 16.95 9.74 -4.28
CA THR A 102 18.01 9.41 -3.32
C THR A 102 17.48 8.56 -2.15
N ALA A 103 16.31 8.91 -1.61
CA ALA A 103 15.69 8.13 -0.54
C ALA A 103 15.26 6.73 -1.02
N ASN A 104 14.83 6.61 -2.27
CA ASN A 104 14.44 5.33 -2.86
C ASN A 104 15.68 4.46 -3.10
N GLU A 105 16.75 5.01 -3.67
CA GLU A 105 18.04 4.32 -3.83
C GLU A 105 18.62 3.84 -2.50
N GLN A 106 18.56 4.67 -1.46
CA GLN A 106 18.99 4.28 -0.11
C GLN A 106 18.13 3.14 0.44
N ARG A 107 16.81 3.16 0.23
CA ARG A 107 15.92 2.07 0.62
C ARG A 107 16.21 0.79 -0.16
N TYR A 108 16.44 0.87 -1.47
CA TYR A 108 16.81 -0.30 -2.27
C TYR A 108 18.15 -0.87 -1.84
N ALA A 109 19.15 -0.03 -1.56
CA ALA A 109 20.46 -0.49 -1.08
C ALA A 109 20.37 -1.14 0.32
N ALA A 110 19.59 -0.56 1.24
CA ALA A 110 19.35 -1.14 2.56
C ALA A 110 18.57 -2.46 2.46
N PHE A 111 17.52 -2.49 1.64
CA PHE A 111 16.71 -3.68 1.41
C PHE A 111 17.51 -4.80 0.74
N ASN A 112 18.36 -4.49 -0.24
CA ASN A 112 19.23 -5.48 -0.87
C ASN A 112 20.26 -6.05 0.13
N ARG A 113 20.86 -5.21 0.99
CA ARG A 113 21.74 -5.69 2.06
C ARG A 113 21.00 -6.59 3.06
N GLU A 114 19.78 -6.23 3.43
CA GLU A 114 18.95 -7.03 4.33
C GLU A 114 18.53 -8.35 3.67
N LEU A 115 18.19 -8.33 2.38
CA LEU A 115 17.91 -9.53 1.60
C LEU A 115 19.13 -10.44 1.51
N ASP A 116 20.30 -9.92 1.14
CA ASP A 116 21.53 -10.70 1.00
C ASP A 116 21.94 -11.33 2.34
N THR A 117 21.88 -10.56 3.42
CA THR A 117 22.20 -11.08 4.76
C THR A 117 21.20 -12.11 5.24
N THR A 118 19.90 -11.88 5.04
CA THR A 118 18.83 -12.82 5.46
C THR A 118 18.83 -14.08 4.61
N LEU A 119 19.04 -13.96 3.30
CA LEU A 119 19.11 -15.10 2.38
C LEU A 119 20.37 -15.92 2.64
N ASN A 120 21.54 -15.30 2.79
CA ASN A 120 22.77 -16.02 3.12
C ASN A 120 22.68 -16.70 4.49
N ALA A 121 22.12 -16.05 5.50
CA ALA A 121 21.90 -16.68 6.81
C ALA A 121 20.92 -17.86 6.73
N ARG A 122 19.85 -17.76 5.93
CA ARG A 122 18.90 -18.86 5.72
C ARG A 122 19.47 -19.99 4.89
N LEU A 123 20.28 -19.69 3.88
CA LEU A 123 20.94 -20.69 3.03
C LEU A 123 21.97 -21.47 3.84
N THR A 124 22.85 -20.79 4.56
CA THR A 124 23.84 -21.44 5.44
C THR A 124 23.19 -22.25 6.55
N ALA A 125 22.13 -21.74 7.20
CA ALA A 125 21.37 -22.51 8.20
C ALA A 125 20.69 -23.75 7.58
N ARG A 126 20.21 -23.65 6.32
CA ARG A 126 19.63 -24.78 5.61
C ARG A 126 20.68 -25.79 5.17
N GLU A 127 21.83 -25.37 4.68
CA GLU A 127 22.97 -26.24 4.34
C GLU A 127 23.39 -27.04 5.56
N GLN A 128 23.60 -26.39 6.71
CA GLN A 128 23.93 -27.08 7.96
C GLN A 128 22.82 -28.04 8.41
N ALA A 129 21.54 -27.68 8.22
CA ALA A 129 20.43 -28.57 8.52
C ALA A 129 20.35 -29.78 7.57
N LEU A 130 20.70 -29.58 6.29
CA LEU A 130 20.78 -30.65 5.29
C LEU A 130 21.95 -31.58 5.58
N ASP A 131 23.13 -31.06 5.93
CA ASP A 131 24.29 -31.87 6.31
C ASP A 131 24.01 -32.71 7.56
N ARG A 132 23.30 -32.13 8.55
CA ARG A 132 22.84 -32.89 9.72
C ARG A 132 21.89 -34.01 9.33
N LYS A 133 20.90 -33.72 8.48
CA LYS A 133 19.97 -34.74 7.99
C LYS A 133 20.65 -35.79 7.13
N LEU A 134 21.63 -35.44 6.31
CA LEU A 134 22.41 -36.38 5.51
C LEU A 134 23.25 -37.29 6.41
N ASN A 135 23.87 -36.75 7.45
CA ASN A 135 24.63 -37.53 8.42
C ASN A 135 23.71 -38.44 9.25
N GLU A 136 22.56 -37.96 9.71
CA GLU A 136 21.53 -38.77 10.38
C GLU A 136 21.02 -39.88 9.45
N LEU A 137 20.80 -39.56 8.17
CA LEU A 137 20.34 -40.54 7.18
C LEU A 137 21.43 -41.58 6.90
N ALA A 138 22.69 -41.17 6.74
CA ALA A 138 23.83 -42.06 6.55
C ALA A 138 24.05 -42.97 7.77
N GLN A 139 23.87 -42.45 8.99
CA GLN A 139 23.88 -43.26 10.21
C GLN A 139 22.71 -44.23 10.24
N SER A 140 21.49 -43.76 9.99
CA SER A 140 20.30 -44.63 9.91
C SER A 140 20.49 -45.74 8.88
N LEU A 141 21.10 -45.45 7.72
CA LEU A 141 21.41 -46.40 6.67
C LEU A 141 22.46 -47.41 7.10
N ARG A 142 23.56 -46.99 7.74
CA ARG A 142 24.53 -47.94 8.33
C ARG A 142 23.86 -48.86 9.32
N THR A 143 23.07 -48.31 10.24
CA THR A 143 22.39 -49.09 11.28
C THR A 143 21.36 -50.05 10.68
N GLN A 144 20.63 -49.61 9.65
CA GLN A 144 19.63 -50.42 8.96
C GLN A 144 20.29 -51.52 8.13
N VAL A 145 21.36 -51.24 7.37
CA VAL A 145 22.14 -52.25 6.62
C VAL A 145 22.77 -53.27 7.56
N THR A 146 23.27 -52.87 8.72
CA THR A 146 23.78 -53.82 9.72
C THR A 146 22.69 -54.64 10.41
N THR A 147 21.49 -54.08 10.60
CA THR A 147 20.35 -54.83 11.20
C THR A 147 19.56 -55.64 10.18
N SER A 148 19.69 -55.35 8.88
CA SER A 148 19.02 -56.05 7.78
C SER A 148 19.91 -57.05 7.05
N GLY A 149 20.90 -57.64 7.75
CA GLY A 149 21.79 -58.72 7.28
C GLY A 149 21.11 -60.04 6.86
N GLY A 150 19.86 -59.99 6.39
CA GLY A 150 19.10 -61.09 5.80
C GLY A 150 18.01 -60.66 4.81
N VAL A 151 17.96 -59.40 4.34
CA VAL A 151 16.87 -58.96 3.45
C VAL A 151 17.28 -59.11 1.97
N SER A 152 16.44 -59.82 1.21
CA SER A 152 16.61 -60.16 -0.20
C SER A 152 16.96 -58.95 -1.10
N SER A 153 17.86 -59.16 -2.06
CA SER A 153 18.37 -58.19 -3.04
C SER A 153 17.30 -57.39 -3.77
N ASN A 154 16.10 -57.95 -3.97
CA ASN A 154 14.99 -57.26 -4.62
C ASN A 154 14.40 -56.11 -3.77
N SER A 155 14.38 -56.25 -2.44
CA SER A 155 13.87 -55.18 -1.56
C SER A 155 14.84 -53.99 -1.47
N LEU A 156 16.14 -54.28 -1.54
CA LEU A 156 17.22 -53.30 -1.55
C LEU A 156 17.23 -52.51 -2.85
N ALA A 157 17.00 -53.18 -3.99
CA ALA A 157 16.84 -52.52 -5.29
C ALA A 157 15.65 -51.55 -5.29
N GLN A 158 14.51 -51.97 -4.75
CA GLN A 158 13.29 -51.17 -4.69
C GLN A 158 13.43 -49.96 -3.74
N GLN A 159 14.11 -50.14 -2.59
CA GLN A 159 14.47 -49.03 -1.71
C GLN A 159 15.44 -48.04 -2.39
N ASN A 160 16.40 -48.54 -3.17
CA ASN A 160 17.39 -47.69 -3.82
C ASN A 160 16.76 -46.87 -4.96
N GLU A 161 15.79 -47.43 -5.66
CA GLU A 161 15.02 -46.73 -6.71
C GLU A 161 14.11 -45.65 -6.12
N ASP A 162 13.38 -45.96 -5.03
CA ASP A 162 12.59 -44.98 -4.29
C ASP A 162 13.47 -43.85 -3.70
N PHE A 163 14.69 -44.18 -3.28
CA PHE A 163 15.67 -43.22 -2.78
C PHE A 163 16.20 -42.28 -3.87
N ASN A 164 16.62 -42.84 -5.02
CA ASN A 164 17.08 -42.04 -6.16
C ASN A 164 15.99 -41.11 -6.69
N ARG A 165 14.73 -41.59 -6.72
CA ARG A 165 13.58 -40.76 -7.10
C ARG A 165 13.39 -39.59 -6.13
N LYS A 166 13.56 -39.82 -4.82
CA LYS A 166 13.43 -38.77 -3.79
C LYS A 166 14.55 -37.73 -3.86
N ILE A 167 15.78 -38.14 -4.20
CA ILE A 167 16.92 -37.22 -4.39
C ILE A 167 16.68 -36.33 -5.61
N LEU A 168 16.30 -36.91 -6.76
CA LEU A 168 16.01 -36.15 -7.98
C LEU A 168 14.94 -35.08 -7.74
N LEU A 169 13.91 -35.39 -6.94
CA LEU A 169 12.86 -34.44 -6.61
C LEU A 169 13.31 -33.36 -5.60
N MET A 170 14.22 -33.66 -4.67
CA MET A 170 14.84 -32.63 -3.84
C MET A 170 15.65 -31.64 -4.68
N VAL A 171 16.39 -32.14 -5.68
CA VAL A 171 17.15 -31.31 -6.62
C VAL A 171 16.20 -30.42 -7.43
N GLU A 172 15.10 -30.97 -7.95
CA GLU A 172 14.12 -30.21 -8.72
C GLU A 172 13.43 -29.12 -7.89
N VAL A 173 13.18 -29.35 -6.60
CA VAL A 173 12.61 -28.32 -5.69
C VAL A 173 13.63 -27.24 -5.33
N LEU A 174 14.92 -27.58 -5.27
CA LEU A 174 15.99 -26.61 -5.10
C LEU A 174 16.14 -25.73 -6.35
N GLU A 175 16.06 -26.32 -7.54
CA GLU A 175 16.22 -25.62 -8.82
C GLU A 175 14.98 -24.80 -9.19
N ASN A 176 13.77 -25.36 -9.08
CA ASN A 176 12.53 -24.73 -9.55
C ASN A 176 11.79 -23.94 -8.46
N ARG A 177 12.23 -24.01 -7.18
CA ARG A 177 11.53 -23.45 -6.00
C ARG A 177 10.05 -23.83 -5.92
N SER A 178 9.62 -24.89 -6.62
CA SER A 178 8.24 -25.33 -6.68
C SER A 178 8.07 -26.56 -5.79
N ALA A 179 7.05 -26.55 -4.93
CA ALA A 179 6.69 -27.72 -4.14
C ALA A 179 5.90 -28.77 -4.95
N HIS A 180 5.65 -28.49 -6.24
CA HIS A 180 4.80 -29.28 -7.12
C HIS A 180 5.28 -30.74 -7.29
N PRO A 181 6.58 -31.03 -7.49
CA PRO A 181 7.06 -32.41 -7.67
C PRO A 181 6.84 -33.29 -6.42
N PHE A 182 6.98 -32.73 -5.21
CA PHE A 182 6.61 -33.42 -3.97
C PHE A 182 5.11 -33.65 -3.87
N GLY A 183 4.30 -32.68 -4.29
CA GLY A 183 2.85 -32.83 -4.37
C GLY A 183 2.46 -34.05 -5.22
N LEU A 184 3.02 -34.15 -6.43
CA LEU A 184 2.78 -35.29 -7.33
C LEU A 184 3.19 -36.63 -6.72
N LEU A 185 4.36 -36.68 -6.08
CA LEU A 185 4.85 -37.90 -5.45
C LEU A 185 3.94 -38.35 -4.30
N TYR A 186 3.57 -37.43 -3.40
CA TYR A 186 2.65 -37.76 -2.31
C TYR A 186 1.27 -38.18 -2.83
N PHE A 187 0.79 -37.54 -3.90
CA PHE A 187 -0.47 -37.89 -4.54
C PHE A 187 -0.45 -39.29 -5.18
N ASP A 188 0.64 -39.66 -5.87
CA ASP A 188 0.84 -41.00 -6.44
C ASP A 188 0.89 -42.06 -5.33
N TYR A 189 1.69 -41.85 -4.27
CA TYR A 189 1.73 -42.77 -3.13
C TYR A 189 0.37 -42.94 -2.46
N ALA A 190 -0.36 -41.84 -2.22
CA ALA A 190 -1.70 -41.90 -1.64
C ALA A 190 -2.64 -42.74 -2.51
N THR A 191 -2.62 -42.52 -3.82
CA THR A 191 -3.44 -43.24 -4.79
C THR A 191 -3.11 -44.74 -4.81
N ARG A 192 -1.82 -45.10 -4.78
CA ARG A 192 -1.37 -46.50 -4.70
C ARG A 192 -1.87 -47.18 -3.42
N ILE A 193 -1.84 -46.48 -2.28
CA ILE A 193 -2.29 -47.04 -1.00
C ILE A 193 -3.80 -47.26 -1.00
N VAL A 194 -4.60 -46.33 -1.52
CA VAL A 194 -6.06 -46.51 -1.64
C VAL A 194 -6.41 -47.69 -2.57
N ASN A 195 -5.62 -47.89 -3.62
CA ASN A 195 -5.81 -48.99 -4.57
C ASN A 195 -5.16 -50.30 -4.12
N SER A 196 -4.43 -50.31 -2.99
CA SER A 196 -3.79 -51.52 -2.48
C SER A 196 -4.81 -52.48 -1.84
N PRO A 197 -4.54 -53.80 -1.83
CA PRO A 197 -5.43 -54.78 -1.18
C PRO A 197 -5.67 -54.52 0.31
N GLN A 198 -4.69 -53.93 1.00
CA GLN A 198 -4.74 -53.66 2.44
C GLN A 198 -5.53 -52.39 2.79
N LYS A 199 -5.78 -51.50 1.81
CA LYS A 199 -6.57 -50.25 1.94
C LYS A 199 -6.30 -49.48 3.24
N ASN A 200 -5.06 -49.07 3.45
CA ASN A 200 -4.66 -48.30 4.63
C ASN A 200 -5.05 -46.82 4.49
N TYR A 201 -6.33 -46.52 4.72
CA TYR A 201 -6.89 -45.17 4.62
C TYR A 201 -6.20 -44.12 5.51
N PRO A 202 -5.79 -44.43 6.76
CA PRO A 202 -5.03 -43.47 7.57
C PRO A 202 -3.74 -43.00 6.90
N VAL A 203 -2.95 -43.93 6.34
CA VAL A 203 -1.71 -43.58 5.65
C VAL A 203 -2.01 -42.85 4.34
N ALA A 204 -3.01 -43.28 3.56
CA ALA A 204 -3.40 -42.57 2.34
C ALA A 204 -3.85 -41.13 2.63
N THR A 205 -4.60 -40.92 3.72
CA THR A 205 -5.05 -39.59 4.14
C THR A 205 -3.87 -38.68 4.45
N GLU A 206 -2.88 -39.17 5.20
CA GLU A 206 -1.67 -38.40 5.49
C GLU A 206 -0.98 -37.92 4.20
N TYR A 207 -0.82 -38.82 3.23
CA TYR A 207 -0.18 -38.49 1.97
C TYR A 207 -1.01 -37.52 1.12
N PHE A 208 -2.34 -37.66 1.05
CA PHE A 208 -3.18 -36.67 0.37
C PHE A 208 -3.17 -35.31 1.08
N LEU A 209 -3.11 -35.26 2.42
CA LEU A 209 -2.96 -33.99 3.15
C LEU A 209 -1.60 -33.34 2.84
N ALA A 210 -0.51 -34.12 2.82
CA ALA A 210 0.81 -33.65 2.45
C ALA A 210 0.88 -33.17 0.99
N ALA A 211 0.23 -33.88 0.07
CA ALA A 211 0.12 -33.49 -1.34
C ALA A 211 -0.62 -32.16 -1.48
N SER A 212 -1.76 -32.01 -0.80
CA SER A 212 -2.58 -30.79 -0.81
C SER A 212 -1.77 -29.58 -0.31
N LEU A 213 -1.02 -29.74 0.78
CA LEU A 213 -0.11 -28.71 1.29
C LEU A 213 0.98 -28.31 0.28
N ALA A 214 1.56 -29.29 -0.42
CA ALA A 214 2.58 -29.05 -1.42
C ALA A 214 2.02 -28.34 -2.66
N PHE A 215 0.84 -28.75 -3.16
CA PHE A 215 0.17 -28.08 -4.28
C PHE A 215 -0.26 -26.65 -3.95
N LEU A 216 -0.76 -26.42 -2.73
CA LEU A 216 -1.09 -25.08 -2.25
C LEU A 216 0.15 -24.17 -2.25
N ARG A 217 1.29 -24.66 -1.76
CA ARG A 217 2.57 -23.91 -1.79
C ARG A 217 3.08 -23.66 -3.20
N ALA A 218 2.85 -24.60 -4.11
CA ALA A 218 3.20 -24.48 -5.52
C ALA A 218 2.21 -23.61 -6.31
N ARG A 219 1.10 -23.18 -5.70
CA ARG A 219 -0.01 -22.47 -6.35
C ARG A 219 -0.66 -23.27 -7.49
N ASP A 220 -0.64 -24.59 -7.38
CA ASP A 220 -1.30 -25.48 -8.34
C ASP A 220 -2.72 -25.80 -7.87
N GLU A 221 -3.68 -25.02 -8.36
CA GLU A 221 -5.09 -25.13 -8.01
C GLU A 221 -5.73 -26.43 -8.54
N SER A 222 -5.30 -26.90 -9.71
CA SER A 222 -5.89 -28.09 -10.33
C SER A 222 -5.60 -29.33 -9.50
N PHE A 223 -4.34 -29.52 -9.13
CA PHE A 223 -3.92 -30.64 -8.30
C PHE A 223 -4.33 -30.48 -6.84
N LEU A 224 -4.36 -29.26 -6.31
CA LEU A 224 -4.92 -28.99 -4.98
C LEU A 224 -6.39 -29.45 -4.90
N ASN A 225 -7.23 -28.99 -5.82
CA ASN A 225 -8.65 -29.35 -5.84
C ASN A 225 -8.85 -30.86 -6.03
N THR A 226 -8.04 -31.48 -6.90
CA THR A 226 -8.08 -32.92 -7.12
C THR A 226 -7.73 -33.68 -5.83
N SER A 227 -6.65 -33.27 -5.15
CA SER A 227 -6.22 -33.89 -3.89
C SER A 227 -7.26 -33.73 -2.77
N LEU A 228 -7.86 -32.55 -2.63
CA LEU A 228 -8.95 -32.29 -1.69
C LEU A 228 -10.21 -33.10 -2.00
N ALA A 229 -10.56 -33.26 -3.28
CA ALA A 229 -11.67 -34.10 -3.69
C ALA A 229 -11.42 -35.59 -3.39
N ARG A 230 -10.18 -36.08 -3.54
CA ARG A 230 -9.82 -37.45 -3.17
C ARG A 230 -9.87 -37.67 -1.66
N LEU A 231 -9.50 -36.67 -0.86
CA LEU A 231 -9.68 -36.72 0.59
C LEU A 231 -11.15 -36.89 0.97
N SER A 232 -12.04 -36.08 0.39
CA SER A 232 -13.47 -36.13 0.73
C SER A 232 -14.17 -37.38 0.22
N GLN A 233 -13.81 -37.88 -0.97
CA GLN A 233 -14.48 -39.02 -1.59
C GLN A 233 -13.95 -40.37 -1.10
N LEU A 234 -12.64 -40.49 -0.87
CA LEU A 234 -12.01 -41.80 -0.63
C LEU A 234 -11.55 -41.95 0.82
N CYS A 235 -11.02 -40.88 1.43
CA CYS A 235 -10.36 -40.99 2.73
C CYS A 235 -11.32 -40.75 3.90
N PHE A 236 -11.94 -39.57 3.95
CA PHE A 236 -12.82 -39.20 5.06
C PHE A 236 -13.94 -40.19 5.33
N PRO A 237 -14.63 -40.80 4.34
CA PRO A 237 -15.68 -41.78 4.60
C PRO A 237 -15.17 -43.06 5.30
N ASN A 238 -13.90 -43.40 5.12
CA ASN A 238 -13.31 -44.65 5.59
C ASN A 238 -12.45 -44.50 6.85
N LEU A 239 -12.20 -43.27 7.31
CA LEU A 239 -11.52 -42.97 8.56
C LEU A 239 -12.44 -43.16 9.78
N LYS A 240 -11.85 -43.65 10.87
CA LYS A 240 -12.49 -43.87 12.17
C LYS A 240 -11.80 -43.03 13.25
N ALA A 241 -12.47 -42.86 14.38
CA ALA A 241 -11.92 -42.14 15.53
C ALA A 241 -10.58 -42.72 16.00
N ASP A 242 -10.46 -44.05 16.03
CA ASP A 242 -9.26 -44.77 16.46
C ASP A 242 -8.04 -44.47 15.57
N ASP A 243 -8.25 -44.15 14.29
CA ASP A 243 -7.15 -43.86 13.36
C ASP A 243 -6.41 -42.57 13.72
N PHE A 244 -7.12 -41.59 14.27
CA PHE A 244 -6.51 -40.35 14.78
C PHE A 244 -5.71 -40.59 16.06
N ALA A 245 -6.13 -41.55 16.90
CA ALA A 245 -5.41 -41.93 18.10
C ALA A 245 -4.14 -42.72 17.78
N VAL A 246 -4.22 -43.66 16.82
CA VAL A 246 -3.07 -44.45 16.36
C VAL A 246 -2.07 -43.58 15.60
N LYS A 247 -2.54 -42.55 14.89
CA LYS A 247 -1.70 -41.71 14.05
C LYS A 247 -1.93 -40.21 14.29
N PRO A 248 -1.34 -39.64 15.36
CA PRO A 248 -1.54 -38.23 15.74
C PRO A 248 -1.06 -37.24 14.67
N VAL A 249 -0.16 -37.67 13.78
CA VAL A 249 0.31 -36.90 12.61
C VAL A 249 -0.86 -36.47 11.70
N LEU A 250 -1.98 -37.21 11.68
CA LEU A 250 -3.16 -36.82 10.90
C LEU A 250 -3.76 -35.50 11.39
N ASP A 251 -3.87 -35.32 12.70
CA ASP A 251 -4.40 -34.08 13.29
C ASP A 251 -3.45 -32.91 13.04
N GLU A 252 -2.14 -33.13 13.14
CA GLU A 252 -1.13 -32.13 12.84
C GLU A 252 -1.20 -31.69 11.36
N ARG A 253 -1.24 -32.64 10.42
CA ARG A 253 -1.31 -32.36 8.98
C ARG A 253 -2.60 -31.68 8.58
N PHE A 254 -3.71 -32.09 9.18
CA PHE A 254 -4.99 -31.43 9.00
C PHE A 254 -4.94 -29.98 9.48
N GLY A 255 -4.43 -29.74 10.69
CA GLY A 255 -4.26 -28.39 11.24
C GLY A 255 -3.40 -27.51 10.33
N GLN A 256 -2.26 -28.03 9.86
CA GLN A 256 -1.37 -27.34 8.92
C GLN A 256 -2.09 -26.97 7.61
N LEU A 257 -2.90 -27.88 7.05
CA LEU A 257 -3.63 -27.63 5.80
C LEU A 257 -4.75 -26.61 5.99
N VAL A 258 -5.52 -26.70 7.08
CA VAL A 258 -6.56 -25.71 7.40
C VAL A 258 -5.95 -24.32 7.58
N GLU A 259 -4.89 -24.19 8.38
CA GLU A 259 -4.23 -22.90 8.59
C GLU A 259 -3.68 -22.33 7.28
N ALA A 260 -3.06 -23.16 6.45
CA ALA A 260 -2.53 -22.74 5.15
C ALA A 260 -3.64 -22.31 4.19
N LEU A 261 -4.75 -23.03 4.14
CA LEU A 261 -5.92 -22.68 3.31
C LEU A 261 -6.61 -21.41 3.83
N ASP A 262 -6.76 -21.24 5.14
CA ASP A 262 -7.32 -20.02 5.75
C ASP A 262 -6.46 -18.80 5.39
N LYS A 263 -5.12 -18.91 5.46
CA LYS A 263 -4.20 -17.84 5.01
C LYS A 263 -4.30 -17.54 3.52
N ALA A 264 -4.55 -18.57 2.70
CA ALA A 264 -4.71 -18.44 1.26
C ALA A 264 -6.13 -18.01 0.84
N ASN A 265 -7.09 -17.97 1.77
CA ASN A 265 -8.51 -17.72 1.49
C ASN A 265 -8.84 -16.24 1.24
N VAL A 266 -8.12 -15.61 0.32
CA VAL A 266 -8.41 -14.24 -0.13
C VAL A 266 -9.71 -14.26 -0.95
N ASN A 267 -10.64 -13.36 -0.63
CA ASN A 267 -11.96 -13.24 -1.28
C ASN A 267 -12.84 -14.50 -1.18
N GLY A 268 -12.59 -15.38 -0.20
CA GLY A 268 -13.41 -16.57 0.00
C GLY A 268 -13.17 -17.71 -0.98
N LYS A 269 -12.09 -17.66 -1.78
CA LYS A 269 -11.72 -18.66 -2.79
C LYS A 269 -11.73 -20.12 -2.29
N HIS A 270 -11.29 -20.37 -1.07
CA HIS A 270 -11.16 -21.72 -0.48
C HIS A 270 -12.23 -22.03 0.57
N THR A 271 -13.27 -21.20 0.69
CA THR A 271 -14.29 -21.34 1.75
C THR A 271 -15.01 -22.68 1.69
N VAL A 272 -15.40 -23.14 0.50
CA VAL A 272 -16.09 -24.43 0.32
C VAL A 272 -15.19 -25.59 0.73
N ALA A 273 -13.94 -25.58 0.25
CA ALA A 273 -12.95 -26.59 0.59
C ALA A 273 -12.67 -26.66 2.11
N LEU A 274 -12.58 -25.51 2.78
CA LEU A 274 -12.40 -25.44 4.24
C LEU A 274 -13.59 -26.04 5.00
N VAL A 275 -14.81 -25.74 4.57
CA VAL A 275 -16.04 -26.30 5.18
C VAL A 275 -16.08 -27.81 5.00
N ASP A 276 -15.82 -28.30 3.78
CA ASP A 276 -15.84 -29.73 3.49
C ASP A 276 -14.74 -30.49 4.24
N LEU A 277 -13.54 -29.91 4.35
CA LEU A 277 -12.43 -30.51 5.07
C LEU A 277 -12.73 -30.60 6.58
N ARG A 278 -13.24 -29.51 7.18
CA ARG A 278 -13.63 -29.48 8.61
C ARG A 278 -14.78 -30.45 8.90
N ARG A 279 -15.80 -30.48 8.04
CA ARG A 279 -16.91 -31.43 8.16
C ARG A 279 -16.43 -32.87 8.05
N GLY A 280 -15.60 -33.19 7.05
CA GLY A 280 -15.11 -34.53 6.81
C GLY A 280 -14.32 -35.11 7.99
N VAL A 281 -13.44 -34.31 8.60
CA VAL A 281 -12.68 -34.75 9.79
C VAL A 281 -13.57 -34.86 11.02
N LEU A 282 -14.49 -33.92 11.22
CA LEU A 282 -15.44 -33.98 12.34
C LEU A 282 -16.30 -35.24 12.26
N GLU A 283 -16.79 -35.60 11.07
CA GLU A 283 -17.52 -36.83 10.83
C GLU A 283 -16.66 -38.07 11.06
N ALA A 284 -15.42 -38.09 10.55
CA ALA A 284 -14.49 -39.19 10.76
C ALA A 284 -14.20 -39.43 12.26
N LYS A 285 -14.02 -38.36 13.05
CA LYS A 285 -13.83 -38.44 14.50
C LYS A 285 -15.08 -38.90 15.26
N ARG A 286 -16.27 -38.71 14.70
CA ARG A 286 -17.54 -39.20 15.29
C ARG A 286 -17.81 -40.67 14.98
N ARG A 287 -17.20 -41.25 13.94
CA ARG A 287 -17.34 -42.67 13.62
C ARG A 287 -16.50 -43.51 14.58
N ALA A 288 -17.06 -43.79 15.75
CA ALA A 288 -16.57 -44.79 16.69
C ALA A 288 -17.07 -46.19 16.30
N LYS A 289 -16.24 -47.21 16.55
CA LYS A 289 -16.44 -48.66 16.30
C LYS A 289 -17.89 -49.07 16.03
N ALA A 290 -18.15 -49.63 14.84
CA ALA A 290 -19.13 -50.71 14.77
C ALA A 290 -18.60 -51.84 15.67
N LYS A 291 -19.35 -52.15 16.74
CA LYS A 291 -19.07 -53.29 17.63
C LYS A 291 -19.04 -54.59 16.85
#